data_AF-D5GMU1-F1
#
_entry.id   AF-D5GMU1-F1
#
_cell.length_a   1.000
_cell.length_b   1.000
_cell.length_c   1.000
_cell.angle_alpha   90.00
_cell.angle_beta   90.00
_cell.angle_gamma   90.00
#
_symmetry.space_group_name_H-M   'P 1'
#
loop_
_entity.id
_entity.type
_entity.pdbx_description
1 polymer ?
#
loop_
_entity_poly.entity_id
_entity_poly.type
_entity_poly.pdbx_seq_one_letter_code
_entity_poly.pdbx_strand_id
1 'polypeptide(L)'
;MGTLITTLYPPPSTASQIGNPVDPATHVSIVAATSTIARVVAGILSDYLAPPVPTPDAACPPPRKFPRCSRMYLLFSFAFLMLLGNLYVSLGYVQEHGENFWIVSSSIGAGYGAVFCLAPTVVSVVWGTENFGTNWGIVTMTPAVGATVFGSVFAWGYDHYANNHGICWGKECYSGSFMVMAVSVACALVGWTVAWQAPGGWKARGIVV
;
A
#
# COMPACT_ATOMS: atom_id res chain seq x y z
N MET A 1 8.76 5.92 10.62
CA MET A 1 7.62 6.30 11.48
C MET A 1 8.08 7.14 12.66
N GLY A 2 8.97 6.65 13.53
CA GLY A 2 9.46 7.42 14.69
C GLY A 2 10.09 8.78 14.33
N THR A 3 11.07 8.77 13.44
CA THR A 3 11.76 9.98 12.95
C THR A 3 10.90 10.91 12.10
N LEU A 4 9.77 10.43 11.60
CA LEU A 4 8.83 11.25 10.82
C LEU A 4 7.86 12.00 11.74
N ILE A 5 7.40 11.40 12.83
CA ILE A 5 6.51 12.10 13.76
C ILE A 5 7.25 13.28 14.41
N THR A 6 8.56 13.14 14.63
CA THR A 6 9.40 14.23 15.13
C THR A 6 9.57 15.38 14.14
N THR A 7 9.36 15.19 12.83
CA THR A 7 9.44 16.29 11.85
C THR A 7 8.16 17.13 11.80
N LEU A 8 7.05 16.64 12.36
CA LEU A 8 5.73 17.29 12.29
C LEU A 8 5.57 18.45 13.28
N TYR A 9 6.26 18.39 14.43
CA TYR A 9 6.18 19.38 15.49
C TYR A 9 7.52 20.11 15.67
N PRO A 10 7.50 21.43 15.96
CA PRO A 10 8.72 22.19 16.15
C PRO A 10 9.56 21.58 17.27
N PRO A 11 10.90 21.59 17.15
CA PRO A 11 11.76 21.08 18.21
C PRO A 11 11.48 21.85 19.51
N PRO A 12 11.36 21.16 20.66
CA PRO A 12 10.98 21.82 21.91
C PRO A 12 12.04 22.86 22.27
N SER A 13 11.64 24.15 22.24
CA SER A 13 12.39 25.21 22.91
C SER A 13 12.34 24.97 24.43
N THR A 14 13.40 25.32 25.14
CA THR A 14 13.71 25.04 26.56
C THR A 14 12.63 25.42 27.60
N ALA A 15 11.44 25.89 27.20
CA ALA A 15 10.35 26.33 28.07
C ALA A 15 9.03 25.54 27.94
N SER A 16 8.88 24.56 27.05
CA SER A 16 7.65 23.75 26.99
C SER A 16 7.93 22.29 26.62
N GLN A 17 8.30 21.49 27.63
CA GLN A 17 8.20 20.03 27.56
C GLN A 17 6.73 19.60 27.66
N ILE A 18 5.94 19.92 26.65
CA ILE A 18 4.72 19.16 26.38
C ILE A 18 5.19 18.05 25.44
N GLY A 19 5.27 16.82 25.96
CA GLY A 19 5.65 15.67 25.15
C GLY A 19 4.80 15.62 23.88
N ASN A 20 5.42 15.25 22.75
CA ASN A 20 4.69 15.11 21.49
C ASN A 20 3.43 14.28 21.75
N PRO A 21 2.21 14.78 21.45
CA PRO A 21 0.95 14.10 21.76
C PRO A 21 0.75 12.81 20.96
N VAL A 22 1.68 12.50 20.04
CA VAL A 22 1.58 11.44 19.06
C VAL A 22 2.75 10.47 19.25
N ASP A 23 2.44 9.26 19.71
CA ASP A 23 3.43 8.19 19.91
C ASP A 23 3.61 7.35 18.63
N PRO A 24 4.86 7.17 18.14
CA PRO A 24 5.15 6.26 17.04
C PRO A 24 4.57 4.85 17.19
N ALA A 25 4.48 4.31 18.42
CA ALA A 25 3.92 2.98 18.64
C ALA A 25 2.42 2.90 18.29
N THR A 26 1.67 3.97 18.52
CA THR A 26 0.26 4.08 18.13
C THR A 26 0.11 3.95 16.62
N HIS A 27 0.96 4.61 15.83
CA HIS A 27 0.91 4.55 14.38
C HIS A 27 1.29 3.18 13.82
N VAL A 28 2.30 2.53 14.41
CA VAL A 28 2.63 1.14 14.07
C VAL A 28 1.43 0.21 14.34
N SER A 29 0.74 0.41 15.46
CA SER A 29 -0.44 -0.36 15.83
C SER A 29 -1.61 -0.12 14.86
N ILE A 30 -1.85 1.13 14.45
CA ILE A 30 -2.86 1.49 13.45
C ILE A 30 -2.56 0.82 12.11
N VAL A 31 -1.32 0.87 11.64
CA VAL A 31 -0.91 0.20 10.38
C VAL A 31 -1.17 -1.31 10.48
N ALA A 32 -0.83 -1.94 11.59
CA ALA A 32 -1.06 -3.38 11.79
C ALA A 32 -2.55 -3.74 11.83
N ALA A 33 -3.36 -2.99 12.56
CA ALA A 33 -4.79 -3.21 12.68
C ALA A 33 -5.50 -3.03 11.32
N THR A 34 -5.24 -1.91 10.64
CA THR A 34 -5.84 -1.62 9.33
C THR A 34 -5.39 -2.57 8.24
N SER A 35 -4.13 -3.02 8.26
CA SER A 35 -3.63 -4.09 7.39
C SER A 35 -4.38 -5.41 7.61
N THR A 36 -4.62 -5.78 8.87
CA THR A 36 -5.36 -7.01 9.21
C THR A 36 -6.81 -6.92 8.73
N ILE A 37 -7.49 -5.80 9.00
CA ILE A 37 -8.85 -5.56 8.53
C ILE A 37 -8.91 -5.61 7.01
N ALA A 38 -8.00 -4.94 6.32
CA ALA A 38 -7.95 -4.90 4.86
C ALA A 38 -7.70 -6.29 4.26
N ARG A 39 -6.89 -7.14 4.89
CA ARG A 39 -6.70 -8.54 4.46
C ARG A 39 -7.99 -9.33 4.56
N VAL A 40 -8.72 -9.22 5.67
CA VAL A 40 -10.01 -9.90 5.86
C VAL A 40 -11.02 -9.42 4.82
N VAL A 41 -11.17 -8.09 4.67
CA VAL A 41 -12.10 -7.51 3.70
C VAL A 41 -11.74 -7.87 2.26
N ALA A 42 -10.49 -7.70 1.86
CA ALA A 42 -10.04 -8.01 0.50
C ALA A 42 -10.14 -9.51 0.18
N GLY A 43 -9.82 -10.39 1.13
CA GLY A 43 -9.97 -11.84 0.98
C GLY A 43 -11.43 -12.24 0.79
N ILE A 44 -12.31 -11.80 1.71
CA ILE A 44 -13.76 -12.08 1.62
C ILE A 44 -14.34 -11.55 0.31
N LEU A 45 -14.05 -10.31 -0.07
CA LEU A 45 -14.53 -9.73 -1.32
C LEU A 45 -13.97 -10.47 -2.54
N SER A 46 -12.70 -10.86 -2.53
CA SER A 46 -12.07 -11.64 -3.60
C SER A 46 -12.75 -13.00 -3.80
N ASP A 47 -13.13 -13.66 -2.71
CA ASP A 47 -13.78 -14.97 -2.76
C ASP A 47 -15.24 -14.85 -3.22
N TYR A 48 -15.98 -13.85 -2.75
CA TYR A 48 -17.34 -13.58 -3.25
C TYR A 48 -17.38 -13.25 -4.75
N LEU A 49 -16.29 -12.66 -5.28
CA LEU A 49 -16.18 -12.29 -6.68
C LEU A 49 -15.56 -13.41 -7.55
N ALA A 50 -15.06 -14.48 -6.94
CA ALA A 50 -14.42 -15.58 -7.66
C ALA A 50 -15.42 -16.32 -8.58
N PRO A 51 -15.03 -16.72 -9.80
CA PRO A 51 -15.90 -17.53 -10.65
C PRO A 51 -16.17 -18.90 -9.99
N PRO A 52 -17.40 -19.43 -10.04
CA PRO A 52 -17.68 -20.78 -9.58
C PRO A 52 -16.84 -21.82 -10.32
N VAL A 53 -16.31 -22.80 -9.59
CA VAL A 53 -15.62 -23.97 -10.18
C VAL A 53 -16.61 -24.73 -11.07
N PRO A 54 -16.29 -25.01 -12.35
CA PRO A 54 -17.15 -25.82 -13.19
C PRO A 54 -17.21 -27.25 -12.62
N THR A 55 -18.36 -27.65 -12.08
CA THR A 55 -18.63 -29.06 -11.77
C THR A 55 -18.97 -29.79 -13.08
N PRO A 56 -18.32 -30.92 -13.40
CA PRO A 56 -18.55 -31.67 -14.65
C PRO A 56 -20.01 -32.10 -14.87
N ASP A 57 -20.79 -32.23 -13.79
CA ASP A 57 -22.13 -32.82 -13.80
C ASP A 57 -23.29 -31.79 -13.84
N ALA A 58 -23.01 -30.48 -13.86
CA ALA A 58 -24.05 -29.45 -13.87
C ALA A 58 -24.47 -29.10 -15.31
N ALA A 59 -25.52 -29.78 -15.81
CA ALA A 59 -26.13 -29.56 -17.13
C ALA A 59 -26.66 -28.12 -17.37
N CYS A 60 -26.75 -27.30 -16.33
CA CYS A 60 -27.06 -25.88 -16.42
C CYS A 60 -26.20 -25.10 -15.41
N PRO A 61 -25.45 -24.06 -15.84
CA PRO A 61 -24.84 -23.16 -14.89
C PRO A 61 -25.94 -22.44 -14.09
N PRO A 62 -25.87 -22.40 -12.74
CA PRO A 62 -26.88 -21.73 -11.93
C PRO A 62 -26.99 -20.23 -12.31
N PRO A 63 -28.20 -19.64 -12.32
CA PRO A 63 -28.39 -18.23 -12.60
C PRO A 63 -27.61 -17.39 -11.59
N ARG A 64 -26.71 -16.54 -12.09
CA ARG A 64 -25.78 -15.78 -11.26
C ARG A 64 -26.44 -14.52 -10.71
N LYS A 65 -26.31 -14.30 -9.40
CA LYS A 65 -26.83 -13.11 -8.71
C LYS A 65 -25.90 -11.88 -8.79
N PHE A 66 -24.62 -12.07 -9.13
CA PHE A 66 -23.61 -11.00 -9.08
C PHE A 66 -22.75 -10.92 -10.36
N PRO A 67 -22.32 -9.71 -10.76
CA PRO A 67 -21.45 -9.51 -11.93
C PRO A 67 -20.03 -10.05 -11.68
N ARG A 68 -19.35 -10.51 -12.75
CA ARG A 68 -17.93 -10.85 -12.74
C ARG A 68 -17.10 -9.58 -12.48
N CYS A 69 -16.76 -9.29 -11.24
CA CYS A 69 -15.77 -8.26 -10.93
C CYS A 69 -14.39 -8.90 -10.79
N SER A 70 -13.44 -8.46 -11.61
CA SER A 70 -12.06 -8.94 -11.52
C SER A 70 -11.44 -8.53 -10.18
N ARG A 71 -10.64 -9.41 -9.57
CA ARG A 71 -9.87 -9.11 -8.34
C ARG A 71 -8.94 -7.91 -8.53
N MET A 72 -8.62 -7.57 -9.77
CA MET A 72 -7.89 -6.35 -10.15
C MET A 72 -8.56 -5.07 -9.67
N TYR A 73 -9.89 -4.99 -9.65
CA TYR A 73 -10.58 -3.79 -9.19
C TYR A 73 -10.38 -3.55 -7.69
N LEU A 74 -10.36 -4.61 -6.88
CA LEU A 74 -10.06 -4.51 -5.45
C LEU A 74 -8.62 -4.06 -5.24
N LEU A 75 -7.69 -4.64 -5.99
CA LEU A 75 -6.28 -4.28 -5.92
C LEU A 75 -6.06 -2.81 -6.32
N PHE A 76 -6.74 -2.31 -7.35
CA PHE A 76 -6.72 -0.89 -7.74
C PHE A 76 -7.33 0.04 -6.70
N SER A 77 -8.46 -0.33 -6.08
CA SER A 77 -9.10 0.55 -5.09
C SER A 77 -8.23 0.75 -3.84
N PHE A 78 -7.63 -0.33 -3.32
CA PHE A 78 -6.73 -0.25 -2.17
C PHE A 78 -5.39 0.41 -2.51
N ALA A 79 -4.83 0.17 -3.70
CA ALA A 79 -3.61 0.86 -4.14
C ALA A 79 -3.86 2.35 -4.37
N PHE A 80 -5.03 2.74 -4.89
CA PHE A 80 -5.43 4.14 -5.02
C PHE A 80 -5.63 4.80 -3.65
N LEU A 81 -6.23 4.11 -2.69
CA LEU A 81 -6.32 4.60 -1.30
C LEU A 81 -4.93 4.87 -0.70
N MET A 82 -3.98 3.97 -0.93
CA MET A 82 -2.59 4.14 -0.49
C MET A 82 -1.90 5.32 -1.21
N LEU A 83 -2.17 5.52 -2.50
CA LEU A 83 -1.68 6.68 -3.26
C LEU A 83 -2.17 7.98 -2.63
N LEU A 84 -3.47 8.08 -2.33
CA LEU A 84 -4.05 9.25 -1.66
C LEU A 84 -3.41 9.49 -0.29
N GLY A 85 -3.14 8.43 0.48
CA GLY A 85 -2.44 8.53 1.76
C GLY A 85 -1.04 9.14 1.63
N ASN A 86 -0.25 8.67 0.66
CA ASN A 86 1.10 9.20 0.39
C ASN A 86 1.07 10.65 -0.12
N LEU A 87 0.09 10.99 -0.97
CA LEU A 87 -0.09 12.38 -1.42
C LEU A 87 -0.53 13.29 -0.29
N TYR A 88 -1.43 12.84 0.59
CA TYR A 88 -1.92 13.63 1.71
C TYR A 88 -0.79 14.06 2.65
N VAL A 89 0.12 13.13 2.99
CA VAL A 89 1.31 13.48 3.77
C VAL A 89 2.28 14.32 2.94
N SER A 90 2.58 13.95 1.69
CA SER A 90 3.53 14.70 0.84
C SER A 90 3.15 16.17 0.66
N LEU A 91 1.86 16.47 0.54
CA LEU A 91 1.34 17.84 0.42
C LEU A 91 1.44 18.66 1.71
N GLY A 92 1.83 18.05 2.82
CA GLY A 92 2.05 18.74 4.10
C GLY A 92 0.79 18.91 4.94
N TYR A 93 -0.33 18.25 4.62
CA TYR A 93 -1.58 18.39 5.39
C TYR A 93 -1.51 17.88 6.84
N VAL A 94 -0.49 17.10 7.17
CA VAL A 94 -0.22 16.59 8.52
C VAL A 94 0.71 17.51 9.31
N GLN A 95 1.34 18.49 8.66
CA GLN A 95 2.28 19.39 9.32
C GLN A 95 1.56 20.16 10.43
N GLU A 96 2.14 20.17 11.64
CA GLU A 96 1.55 20.73 12.87
C GLU A 96 0.23 20.08 13.35
N HIS A 97 -0.35 19.19 12.55
CA HIS A 97 -1.59 18.44 12.83
C HIS A 97 -1.30 16.93 12.88
N GLY A 98 -0.34 16.54 13.71
CA GLY A 98 0.09 15.14 13.84
C GLY A 98 -1.01 14.18 14.28
N GLU A 99 -2.06 14.68 14.92
CA GLU A 99 -3.28 13.92 15.22
C GLU A 99 -3.95 13.37 13.96
N ASN A 100 -3.86 14.05 12.80
CA ASN A 100 -4.44 13.55 11.55
C ASN A 100 -3.59 12.46 10.87
N PHE A 101 -2.41 12.16 11.41
CA PHE A 101 -1.50 11.15 10.84
C PHE A 101 -2.08 9.73 10.89
N TRP A 102 -3.13 9.47 11.67
CA TRP A 102 -3.85 8.19 11.65
C TRP A 102 -4.48 7.91 10.27
N ILE A 103 -4.87 8.93 9.50
CA ILE A 103 -5.45 8.79 8.15
C ILE A 103 -4.40 8.20 7.21
N VAL A 104 -3.18 8.74 7.26
CA VAL A 104 -2.04 8.28 6.47
C VAL A 104 -1.65 6.86 6.88
N SER A 105 -1.55 6.62 8.19
CA SER A 105 -1.22 5.29 8.74
C SER A 105 -2.25 4.24 8.34
N SER A 106 -3.54 4.59 8.36
CA SER A 106 -4.64 3.69 8.02
C SER A 106 -4.72 3.40 6.53
N SER A 107 -4.52 4.41 5.68
CA SER A 107 -4.51 4.24 4.21
C SER A 107 -3.33 3.41 3.73
N ILE A 108 -2.13 3.64 4.27
CA ILE A 108 -0.94 2.82 3.99
C ILE A 108 -1.13 1.40 4.51
N GLY A 109 -1.60 1.23 5.75
CA GLY A 109 -1.87 -0.09 6.33
C GLY A 109 -2.89 -0.88 5.52
N ALA A 110 -4.00 -0.26 5.14
CA ALA A 110 -5.04 -0.89 4.33
C ALA A 110 -4.53 -1.29 2.94
N GLY A 111 -3.82 -0.38 2.24
CA GLY A 111 -3.23 -0.66 0.94
C GLY A 111 -2.23 -1.81 0.99
N TYR A 112 -1.28 -1.75 1.92
CA TYR A 112 -0.29 -2.80 2.14
C TYR A 112 -0.94 -4.15 2.45
N GLY A 113 -1.91 -4.17 3.37
CA GLY A 113 -2.62 -5.38 3.76
C GLY A 113 -3.36 -6.04 2.59
N ALA A 114 -4.11 -5.25 1.82
CA ALA A 114 -4.84 -5.73 0.65
C ALA A 114 -3.92 -6.21 -0.47
N VAL A 115 -2.82 -5.50 -0.76
CA VAL A 115 -1.84 -5.92 -1.77
C VAL A 115 -1.20 -7.25 -1.39
N PHE A 116 -0.76 -7.43 -0.14
CA PHE A 116 -0.19 -8.71 0.32
C PHE A 116 -1.21 -9.86 0.37
N CYS A 117 -2.50 -9.54 0.46
CA CYS A 117 -3.56 -10.55 0.37
C CYS A 117 -3.83 -10.96 -1.07
N LEU A 118 -3.98 -9.99 -1.97
CA LEU A 118 -4.42 -10.23 -3.34
C LEU A 118 -3.28 -10.64 -4.28
N ALA A 119 -2.06 -10.16 -4.06
CA ALA A 119 -0.91 -10.45 -4.91
C ALA A 119 -0.60 -11.96 -5.06
N PRO A 120 -0.55 -12.80 -4.01
CA PRO A 120 -0.34 -14.23 -4.19
C PRO A 120 -1.50 -14.89 -4.97
N THR A 121 -2.74 -14.43 -4.77
CA THR A 121 -3.90 -14.90 -5.54
C THR A 121 -3.79 -14.54 -7.03
N VAL A 122 -3.33 -13.33 -7.35
CA VAL A 122 -3.07 -12.92 -8.74
C VAL A 122 -1.96 -13.79 -9.35
N VAL A 123 -0.88 -14.02 -8.61
CA VAL A 123 0.25 -14.84 -9.08
C VAL A 123 -0.20 -16.27 -9.39
N SER A 124 -1.02 -16.88 -8.53
CA SER A 124 -1.50 -18.25 -8.75
C SER A 124 -2.44 -18.37 -9.95
N VAL A 125 -3.23 -17.33 -10.25
CA VAL A 125 -4.12 -17.32 -11.43
C VAL A 125 -3.36 -17.08 -12.73
N VAL A 126 -2.32 -16.22 -12.71
CA VAL A 126 -1.57 -15.86 -13.92
C VAL A 126 -0.57 -16.94 -14.32
N TRP A 127 0.17 -17.50 -13.35
CA TRP A 127 1.25 -18.47 -13.61
C TRP A 127 0.94 -19.89 -13.14
N GLY A 128 -0.25 -20.14 -12.60
CA GLY A 128 -0.66 -21.45 -12.08
C GLY A 128 -0.09 -21.76 -10.70
N THR A 129 -0.54 -22.88 -10.12
CA THR A 129 -0.16 -23.31 -8.77
C THR A 129 1.05 -24.24 -8.72
N GLU A 130 1.42 -24.86 -9.84
CA GLU A 130 2.49 -25.87 -9.91
C GLU A 130 3.86 -25.32 -9.48
N ASN A 131 4.22 -24.13 -9.95
CA ASN A 131 5.45 -23.41 -9.58
C ASN A 131 5.18 -22.18 -8.70
N PHE A 132 4.07 -22.19 -7.95
CA PHE A 132 3.62 -21.02 -7.17
C PHE A 132 4.67 -20.54 -6.17
N GLY A 133 5.33 -21.46 -5.47
CA GLY A 133 6.34 -21.11 -4.46
C GLY A 133 7.50 -20.31 -5.04
N THR A 134 7.99 -20.70 -6.23
CA THR A 134 9.06 -19.97 -6.94
C THR A 134 8.56 -18.62 -7.44
N ASN A 135 7.40 -18.58 -8.09
CA ASN A 135 6.85 -17.35 -8.66
C ASN A 135 6.54 -16.30 -7.57
N TRP A 136 5.83 -16.70 -6.52
CA TRP A 136 5.55 -15.82 -5.38
C TRP A 136 6.82 -15.49 -4.59
N GLY A 137 7.74 -16.46 -4.46
CA GLY A 137 9.05 -16.26 -3.84
C GLY A 137 9.84 -15.12 -4.48
N ILE A 138 9.86 -15.03 -5.81
CA ILE A 138 10.50 -13.93 -6.53
C ILE A 138 9.78 -12.60 -6.23
N VAL A 139 8.45 -12.58 -6.30
CA VAL A 139 7.66 -11.36 -6.04
C VAL A 139 7.85 -10.85 -4.60
N THR A 140 7.84 -11.74 -3.61
CA THR A 140 7.94 -11.38 -2.19
C THR A 140 9.33 -10.93 -1.74
N MET A 141 10.35 -11.02 -2.61
CA MET A 141 11.67 -10.42 -2.36
C MET A 141 11.70 -8.91 -2.71
N THR A 142 10.80 -8.45 -3.58
CA THR A 142 10.70 -7.03 -3.98
C THR A 142 10.51 -6.06 -2.80
N PRO A 143 9.70 -6.36 -1.76
CA PRO A 143 9.60 -5.55 -0.55
C PRO A 143 10.92 -5.28 0.16
N ALA A 144 11.87 -6.22 0.16
CA ALA A 144 13.18 -6.01 0.78
C ALA A 144 13.98 -4.95 0.02
N VAL A 145 14.01 -5.05 -1.31
CA VAL A 145 14.64 -4.05 -2.19
C VAL A 145 13.97 -2.69 -2.02
N GLY A 146 12.63 -2.66 -2.02
CA GLY A 146 11.85 -1.44 -1.83
C GLY A 146 12.15 -0.77 -0.49
N ALA A 147 12.20 -1.53 0.60
CA ALA A 147 12.53 -1.01 1.93
C ALA A 147 13.91 -0.34 1.95
N THR A 148 14.91 -0.92 1.31
CA THR A 148 16.26 -0.33 1.20
C THR A 148 16.24 0.95 0.37
N VAL A 149 15.62 0.93 -0.82
CA VAL A 149 15.59 2.09 -1.72
C VAL A 149 14.83 3.25 -1.07
N PHE A 150 13.59 3.05 -0.66
CA PHE A 150 12.77 4.13 -0.12
C PHE A 150 13.22 4.57 1.28
N GLY A 151 13.79 3.66 2.09
CA GLY A 151 14.42 4.00 3.35
C GLY A 151 15.63 4.93 3.15
N SER A 152 16.45 4.64 2.14
CA SER A 152 17.61 5.48 1.78
C SER A 152 17.18 6.85 1.25
N VAL A 153 16.16 6.91 0.40
CA VAL A 153 15.58 8.18 -0.09
C VAL A 153 15.08 9.03 1.07
N PHE A 154 14.38 8.41 2.04
CA PHE A 154 13.93 9.12 3.23
C PHE A 154 15.08 9.64 4.09
N ALA A 155 16.08 8.80 4.38
CA ALA A 155 17.24 9.20 5.16
C ALA A 155 18.01 10.34 4.49
N TRP A 156 18.25 10.24 3.19
CA TRP A 156 18.93 11.29 2.42
C TRP A 156 18.18 12.63 2.47
N GLY A 157 16.86 12.61 2.27
CA GLY A 157 16.04 13.82 2.36
C GLY A 157 16.05 14.42 3.77
N TYR A 158 15.97 13.58 4.81
CA TYR A 158 16.05 14.01 6.19
C TYR A 158 17.39 14.69 6.50
N ASP A 159 18.50 14.04 6.16
CA ASP A 159 19.85 14.53 6.44
C ASP A 159 20.16 15.81 5.67
N HIS A 160 19.61 15.97 4.46
CA HIS A 160 19.82 17.16 3.64
C HIS A 160 19.25 18.44 4.26
N TYR A 161 18.11 18.33 4.95
CA TYR A 161 17.41 19.46 5.57
C TYR A 161 17.59 19.50 7.10
N ALA A 162 18.38 18.59 7.67
CA ALA A 162 18.69 18.58 9.09
C ALA A 162 19.54 19.78 9.49
N ASN A 163 19.30 20.31 10.70
CA ASN A 163 20.13 21.36 11.27
C ASN A 163 21.47 20.82 11.81
N ASN A 164 22.33 21.70 12.34
CA ASN A 164 23.63 21.33 12.95
C ASN A 164 23.54 20.34 14.13
N HIS A 165 22.33 20.11 14.68
CA HIS A 165 22.07 19.13 15.73
C HIS A 165 21.51 17.81 15.19
N GLY A 166 21.47 17.63 13.86
CA GLY A 166 20.92 16.45 13.21
C GLY A 166 19.39 16.35 13.28
N ILE A 167 18.70 17.45 13.57
CA ILE A 167 17.23 17.49 13.69
C ILE A 167 16.66 18.17 12.45
N CYS A 168 15.82 17.46 11.72
CA CYS A 168 15.03 18.01 10.63
C CYS A 168 13.61 18.31 11.11
N TRP A 169 13.09 19.49 10.79
CA TRP A 169 11.70 19.88 11.04
C TRP A 169 11.09 20.57 9.82
N GLY A 170 9.80 20.33 9.60
CA GLY A 170 9.08 20.93 8.49
C GLY A 170 8.75 19.92 7.39
N LYS A 171 7.87 20.35 6.48
CA LYS A 171 7.43 19.54 5.34
C LYS A 171 8.59 19.07 4.45
N GLU A 172 9.65 19.88 4.33
CA GLU A 172 10.78 19.63 3.43
C GLU A 172 11.54 18.33 3.78
N CYS A 173 11.55 17.95 5.06
CA CYS A 173 12.22 16.75 5.56
C CYS A 173 11.65 15.44 5.01
N TYR A 174 10.35 15.42 4.67
CA TYR A 174 9.64 14.19 4.32
C TYR A 174 8.83 14.30 3.02
N SER A 175 8.41 15.49 2.61
CA SER A 175 7.51 15.71 1.47
C SER A 175 8.04 15.05 0.19
N GLY A 176 9.32 15.25 -0.13
CA GLY A 176 9.97 14.67 -1.31
C GLY A 176 9.97 13.14 -1.29
N SER A 177 10.29 12.54 -0.13
CA SER A 177 10.34 11.08 0.05
C SER A 177 8.96 10.45 -0.16
N PHE A 178 7.91 11.05 0.40
CA PHE A 178 6.54 10.58 0.20
C PHE A 178 6.00 10.85 -1.21
N MET A 179 6.49 11.89 -1.89
CA MET A 179 6.17 12.11 -3.31
C MET A 179 6.77 11.00 -4.17
N VAL A 180 8.02 10.61 -3.91
CA VAL A 180 8.66 9.47 -4.60
C VAL A 180 7.89 8.17 -4.35
N MET A 181 7.43 7.94 -3.12
CA MET A 181 6.57 6.79 -2.80
C MET A 181 5.20 6.88 -3.51
N ALA A 182 4.59 8.07 -3.60
CA ALA A 182 3.33 8.25 -4.33
C ALA A 182 3.50 7.96 -5.83
N VAL A 183 4.57 8.47 -6.45
CA VAL A 183 4.89 8.20 -7.86
C VAL A 183 5.11 6.71 -8.09
N SER A 184 5.81 6.01 -7.19
CA SER A 184 6.03 4.57 -7.35
C SER A 184 4.71 3.77 -7.30
N VAL A 185 3.77 4.14 -6.43
CA VAL A 185 2.42 3.55 -6.39
C VAL A 185 1.64 3.86 -7.67
N ALA A 186 1.73 5.09 -8.19
CA ALA A 186 1.11 5.46 -9.46
C ALA A 186 1.68 4.66 -10.64
N CYS A 187 3.01 4.48 -10.69
CA CYS A 187 3.67 3.61 -11.67
C CYS A 187 3.22 2.16 -11.55
N ALA A 188 3.01 1.64 -10.33
CA ALA A 188 2.49 0.29 -10.13
C ALA A 188 1.05 0.16 -10.65
N LEU A 189 0.17 1.14 -10.39
CA LEU A 189 -1.18 1.19 -10.94
C LEU A 189 -1.17 1.16 -12.47
N VAL A 190 -0.33 1.98 -13.11
CA VAL A 190 -0.15 1.99 -14.57
C VAL A 190 0.42 0.66 -15.07
N GLY A 191 1.41 0.09 -14.39
CA GLY A 191 2.01 -1.19 -14.76
C GLY A 191 0.98 -2.32 -14.72
N TRP A 192 0.14 -2.37 -13.69
CA TRP A 192 -0.93 -3.34 -13.60
C TRP A 192 -2.05 -3.11 -14.64
N THR A 193 -2.42 -1.87 -14.93
CA THR A 193 -3.42 -1.60 -16.00
C THR A 193 -2.89 -2.02 -17.36
N VAL A 194 -1.62 -1.78 -17.66
CA VAL A 194 -0.96 -2.25 -18.89
C VAL A 194 -0.91 -3.77 -18.91
N ALA A 195 -0.43 -4.43 -17.85
CA ALA A 195 -0.37 -5.90 -17.78
C ALA A 195 -1.76 -6.56 -17.96
N TRP A 196 -2.81 -5.90 -17.45
CA TRP A 196 -4.16 -6.40 -17.54
C TRP A 196 -4.83 -6.13 -18.90
N GLN A 197 -4.73 -4.91 -19.43
CA GLN A 197 -5.54 -4.42 -20.55
C GLN A 197 -4.79 -4.29 -21.89
N ALA A 198 -3.45 -4.32 -21.92
CA ALA A 198 -2.69 -4.13 -23.15
C ALA A 198 -3.01 -5.21 -24.21
N PRO A 199 -2.73 -4.94 -25.51
CA PRO A 199 -2.83 -5.94 -26.57
C PRO A 199 -1.90 -7.13 -26.24
N GLY A 200 -2.49 -8.27 -25.86
CA GLY A 200 -1.75 -9.44 -25.37
C GLY A 200 -1.57 -9.52 -23.85
N GLY A 201 -2.22 -8.64 -23.07
CA GLY A 201 -2.31 -8.70 -21.61
C GLY A 201 -3.26 -9.79 -21.11
N TRP A 202 -3.40 -9.91 -19.79
CA TRP A 202 -4.14 -11.01 -19.15
C TRP A 202 -5.59 -11.14 -19.64
N LYS A 203 -6.27 -10.01 -19.87
CA LYS A 203 -7.65 -10.02 -20.40
C LYS A 203 -7.71 -10.59 -21.82
N ALA A 204 -6.75 -10.25 -22.68
CA ALA A 204 -6.68 -10.74 -24.06
C ALA A 204 -6.33 -12.24 -24.12
N ARG A 205 -5.60 -12.76 -23.12
CA ARG A 205 -5.27 -14.18 -22.97
C ARG A 205 -6.38 -15.02 -22.33
N GLY A 206 -7.52 -14.41 -22.01
CA GLY A 206 -8.64 -15.09 -21.34
C GLY A 206 -8.39 -15.42 -19.86
N ILE A 207 -7.35 -14.87 -19.24
CA ILE A 207 -7.06 -15.07 -17.82
C ILE A 207 -8.07 -14.23 -17.01
N VAL A 208 -8.99 -14.91 -16.33
CA VAL A 208 -10.01 -14.28 -15.49
C VAL A 208 -9.41 -14.11 -14.08
N VAL A 209 -8.82 -12.94 -13.83
CA VAL A 209 -8.22 -12.60 -12.54
C VAL A 209 -9.25 -12.15 -11.52
#